data_AF-X1DNF7-F1
#
_entry.id   AF-X1DNF7-F1
#
_cell.length_a   1.000
_cell.length_b   1.000
_cell.length_c   1.000
_cell.angle_alpha   90.00
_cell.angle_beta   90.00
_cell.angle_gamma   90.00
#
_symmetry.space_group_name_H-M   'P 1'
#
loop_
_entity.id
_entity.type
_entity.pdbx_description
1 polymer ?
#
loop_
_entity_poly.entity_id
_entity_poly.type
_entity_poly.pdbx_seq_one_letter_code
_entity_poly.pdbx_strand_id
1 'polypeptide(L)'
;ECKKYNVYIGIENHFDLPSKRLVNLVSRIKDEHIGLIFDTTNHLAFIEKPEDTLKLFMPNLISVHIKDYLVQKVEAGYLISGTILGEGRLGIRKVLNKIFYSNKLFSIILEMTIKRKTGQNISEVVNWERKAVEKSAYYLNSICDDFKNSFEKF
;
A
#
# COMPACT_ATOMS: atom_id res chain seq x y z
N GLU A 1 -20.44 15.80 -11.59
CA GLU A 1 -20.87 14.40 -11.37
C GLU A 1 -20.39 13.77 -10.07
N CYS A 2 -19.11 13.41 -9.85
CA CYS A 2 -18.70 12.66 -8.63
C CYS A 2 -19.16 13.26 -7.29
N LYS A 3 -19.05 14.59 -7.11
CA LYS A 3 -19.51 15.29 -5.90
C LYS A 3 -20.99 15.06 -5.58
N LYS A 4 -21.83 15.04 -6.62
CA LYS A 4 -23.27 14.82 -6.49
C LYS A 4 -23.59 13.45 -5.87
N TYR A 5 -22.70 12.48 -6.07
CA TYR A 5 -22.85 11.11 -5.61
C TYR A 5 -21.92 10.77 -4.44
N ASN A 6 -21.26 11.77 -3.83
CA ASN A 6 -20.27 11.57 -2.75
C ASN A 6 -19.16 10.56 -3.13
N VAL A 7 -18.73 10.59 -4.39
CA VAL A 7 -17.65 9.74 -4.91
C VAL A 7 -16.33 10.49 -4.83
N TYR A 8 -15.34 9.86 -4.20
CA TYR A 8 -13.97 10.36 -4.12
C TYR A 8 -13.11 9.73 -5.22
N ILE A 9 -12.19 10.51 -5.77
CA ILE A 9 -11.20 10.06 -6.74
C ILE A 9 -9.84 10.07 -6.07
N GLY A 10 -9.21 8.90 -6.00
CA GLY A 10 -7.85 8.76 -5.50
C GLY A 10 -6.85 8.68 -6.65
N ILE A 11 -5.79 9.47 -6.56
CA ILE A 11 -4.63 9.35 -7.47
C ILE A 11 -3.55 8.54 -6.76
N GLU A 12 -3.24 7.36 -7.29
CA GLU A 12 -2.24 6.45 -6.74
C GLU A 12 -0.82 6.89 -7.10
N ASN A 13 0.14 6.74 -6.18
CA ASN A 13 1.55 6.78 -6.58
C ASN A 13 1.87 5.59 -7.47
N HIS A 14 2.51 5.84 -8.59
CA HIS A 14 2.92 4.82 -9.55
C HIS A 14 4.38 5.08 -9.98
N PHE A 15 4.92 4.22 -10.84
CA PHE A 15 6.32 4.25 -11.28
C PHE A 15 6.67 5.41 -12.22
N ASP A 16 5.71 6.28 -12.55
CA ASP A 16 5.88 7.36 -13.54
C ASP A 16 6.15 8.73 -12.91
N LEU A 17 5.75 8.95 -11.65
CA LEU A 17 5.81 10.26 -11.00
C LEU A 17 6.37 10.17 -9.57
N PRO A 18 7.42 10.96 -9.24
CA PRO A 18 7.90 11.08 -7.86
C PRO A 18 6.80 11.59 -6.92
N SER A 19 6.80 11.11 -5.68
CA SER A 19 5.75 11.40 -4.69
C SER A 19 5.50 12.90 -4.48
N LYS A 20 6.57 13.71 -4.47
CA LYS A 20 6.47 15.18 -4.34
C LYS A 20 5.72 15.83 -5.51
N ARG A 21 5.87 15.32 -6.73
CA ARG A 21 5.19 15.84 -7.93
C ARG A 21 3.72 15.49 -7.89
N LEU A 22 3.39 14.28 -7.46
CA LEU A 22 2.00 13.85 -7.30
C LEU A 22 1.26 14.66 -6.22
N VAL A 23 1.89 14.88 -5.06
CA VAL A 23 1.32 15.75 -4.00
C VAL A 23 1.10 17.17 -4.49
N ASN A 24 2.06 17.74 -5.24
CA ASN A 24 1.90 19.06 -5.84
C ASN A 24 0.72 19.09 -6.83
N LEU A 25 0.57 18.08 -7.69
CA LEU A 25 -0.56 17.97 -8.62
C LEU A 25 -1.89 17.99 -7.88
N VAL A 26 -2.08 17.11 -6.89
CA VAL A 26 -3.33 17.05 -6.11
C VAL A 26 -3.60 18.35 -5.37
N SER A 27 -2.57 18.97 -4.78
CA SER A 27 -2.71 20.26 -4.07
C SER A 27 -3.19 21.41 -4.97
N ARG A 28 -2.89 21.36 -6.27
CA ARG A 28 -3.31 22.38 -7.24
C ARG A 28 -4.77 22.25 -7.66
N ILE A 29 -5.33 21.04 -7.58
CA ILE A 29 -6.74 20.79 -7.94
C ILE A 29 -7.68 21.46 -6.93
N LYS A 30 -7.27 21.56 -5.65
CA LYS A 30 -8.03 22.23 -4.57
C LYS A 30 -9.47 21.72 -4.45
N ASP A 31 -9.64 20.41 -4.53
CA ASP A 31 -10.94 19.74 -4.43
C ASP A 31 -10.91 18.67 -3.34
N GLU A 32 -11.85 18.73 -2.40
CA GLU A 32 -11.93 17.80 -1.26
C GLU A 32 -12.27 16.36 -1.66
N HIS A 33 -12.88 16.16 -2.84
CA HIS A 33 -13.21 14.83 -3.36
C HIS A 33 -12.02 14.17 -4.05
N ILE A 34 -10.90 14.88 -4.21
CA ILE A 34 -9.67 14.36 -4.81
C ILE A 34 -8.65 14.11 -3.72
N GLY A 35 -8.16 12.87 -3.65
CA GLY A 35 -7.18 12.45 -2.67
C GLY A 35 -6.05 11.65 -3.29
N LEU A 36 -5.19 11.13 -2.42
CA LEU A 36 -4.06 10.28 -2.75
C LEU A 36 -4.32 8.86 -2.28
N ILE A 37 -3.93 7.90 -3.11
CA ILE A 37 -3.83 6.49 -2.75
C ILE A 37 -2.34 6.20 -2.56
N PHE A 38 -1.98 5.72 -1.37
CA PHE A 38 -0.61 5.30 -1.12
C PHE A 38 -0.45 3.80 -1.36
N ASP A 39 0.17 3.44 -2.47
CA ASP A 39 0.76 2.13 -2.68
C ASP A 39 2.14 2.06 -2.02
N THR A 40 2.24 1.11 -1.11
CA THR A 40 3.40 0.89 -0.25
C THR A 40 4.64 0.35 -0.94
N THR A 41 4.59 0.01 -2.23
CA THR A 41 5.72 -0.45 -3.04
C THR A 41 6.08 0.47 -4.19
N ASN A 42 5.12 1.25 -4.72
CA ASN A 42 5.37 2.02 -5.94
C ASN A 42 6.43 3.12 -5.78
N HIS A 43 6.59 3.64 -4.55
CA HIS A 43 7.66 4.57 -4.17
C HIS A 43 9.09 4.05 -4.44
N LEU A 44 9.29 2.73 -4.53
CA LEU A 44 10.61 2.12 -4.77
C LEU A 44 11.19 2.48 -6.15
N ALA A 45 10.36 2.77 -7.14
CA ALA A 45 10.83 3.18 -8.47
C ALA A 45 11.62 4.50 -8.43
N PHE A 46 11.39 5.33 -7.42
CA PHE A 46 12.10 6.59 -7.21
C PHE A 46 13.08 6.55 -6.04
N ILE A 47 13.35 5.35 -5.49
CA ILE A 47 14.24 5.13 -4.33
C ILE A 47 13.79 5.99 -3.12
N GLU A 48 12.49 6.24 -3.02
CA GLU A 48 11.91 6.96 -1.91
C GLU A 48 11.73 5.99 -0.73
N LYS A 49 11.71 6.52 0.50
CA LYS A 49 11.36 5.72 1.69
C LYS A 49 9.84 5.71 1.88
N PRO A 50 9.25 4.60 2.34
CA PRO A 50 7.81 4.51 2.52
C PRO A 50 7.32 5.49 3.59
N GLU A 51 8.12 5.74 4.63
CA GLU A 51 7.76 6.67 5.70
C GLU A 51 7.75 8.14 5.25
N ASP A 52 8.69 8.50 4.37
CA ASP A 52 8.81 9.85 3.83
C ASP A 52 7.69 10.11 2.82
N THR A 53 7.41 9.13 1.97
CA THR A 53 6.29 9.17 1.02
C THR A 53 4.97 9.29 1.77
N LEU A 54 4.74 8.43 2.76
CA LEU A 54 3.53 8.45 3.56
C LEU A 54 3.34 9.80 4.24
N LYS A 55 4.40 10.37 4.84
CA LYS A 55 4.35 11.70 5.48
C LYS A 55 3.88 12.79 4.52
N LEU A 56 4.32 12.74 3.26
CA LEU A 56 3.88 13.69 2.23
C LEU A 56 2.40 13.48 1.85
N PHE A 57 1.90 12.24 1.92
CA PHE A 57 0.57 11.87 1.47
C PHE A 57 -0.49 12.11 2.54
N MET A 58 -0.14 11.99 3.82
CA MET A 58 -1.07 12.09 4.97
C MET A 58 -2.15 13.18 4.85
N PRO A 59 -1.86 14.43 4.42
CA PRO A 59 -2.88 15.49 4.36
C PRO A 59 -4.05 15.21 3.39
N ASN A 60 -3.79 14.43 2.34
CA ASN A 60 -4.77 14.09 1.30
C ASN A 60 -4.95 12.58 1.16
N LEU A 61 -4.49 11.78 2.13
CA LEU A 61 -4.53 10.32 2.05
C LEU A 61 -5.96 9.83 2.25
N ILE A 62 -6.50 9.14 1.23
CA ILE A 62 -7.87 8.61 1.26
C ILE A 62 -7.92 7.08 1.19
N SER A 63 -6.86 6.44 0.70
CA SER A 63 -6.74 4.98 0.68
C SER A 63 -5.28 4.54 0.72
N VAL A 64 -5.03 3.31 1.16
CA VAL A 64 -3.70 2.69 1.16
C VAL A 64 -3.79 1.31 0.55
N HIS A 65 -2.90 1.03 -0.41
CA HIS A 65 -2.69 -0.31 -0.96
C HIS A 65 -1.43 -0.91 -0.33
N ILE A 66 -1.64 -2.00 0.40
CA ILE A 66 -0.59 -2.70 1.14
C ILE A 66 -0.05 -3.83 0.27
N LYS A 67 1.22 -3.71 -0.11
CA LYS A 67 2.05 -4.69 -0.79
C LYS A 67 3.35 -4.83 -0.03
N ASP A 68 3.79 -6.04 0.23
CA ASP A 68 5.12 -6.26 0.78
C ASP A 68 6.10 -6.68 -0.32
N TYR A 69 7.39 -6.44 -0.09
CA TYR A 69 8.41 -6.61 -1.10
C TYR A 69 9.72 -7.15 -0.53
N LEU A 70 10.47 -7.81 -1.41
CA LEU A 70 11.84 -8.25 -1.18
C LEU A 70 12.77 -7.47 -2.10
N VAL A 71 14.00 -7.27 -1.62
CA VAL A 71 15.11 -6.73 -2.41
C VAL A 71 16.23 -7.77 -2.37
N GLN A 72 16.60 -8.29 -3.55
CA GLN A 72 17.63 -9.31 -3.70
C GLN A 72 18.76 -8.78 -4.56
N LYS A 73 20.02 -9.02 -4.14
CA LYS A 73 21.19 -8.73 -4.97
C LYS A 73 21.22 -9.72 -6.14
N VAL A 74 21.42 -9.19 -7.34
CA VAL A 74 21.70 -9.98 -8.56
C VAL A 74 23.02 -9.52 -9.16
N GLU A 75 23.54 -10.28 -10.14
CA GLU A 75 24.87 -10.08 -10.74
C GLU A 75 25.17 -8.59 -11.03
N ALA A 76 24.29 -7.91 -11.77
CA ALA A 76 24.43 -6.50 -12.13
C ALA A 76 23.22 -5.66 -11.67
N GLY A 77 22.90 -5.70 -10.37
CA GLY A 77 21.88 -4.78 -9.81
C GLY A 77 21.14 -5.35 -8.61
N TYR A 78 19.85 -5.02 -8.53
CA TYR A 78 18.93 -5.52 -7.53
C TYR A 78 17.61 -5.93 -8.20
N LEU A 79 17.03 -7.04 -7.74
CA LEU A 79 15.68 -7.44 -8.09
C LEU A 79 14.74 -7.05 -6.95
N ILE A 80 13.69 -6.30 -7.30
CA ILE A 80 12.57 -6.01 -6.41
C ILE A 80 11.40 -6.89 -6.84
N SER A 81 10.84 -7.64 -5.90
CA SER A 81 9.69 -8.52 -6.15
C SER A 81 8.68 -8.43 -5.00
N GLY A 82 7.40 -8.55 -5.30
CA GLY A 82 6.37 -8.66 -4.26
C GLY A 82 6.47 -9.99 -3.50
N THR A 83 6.00 -9.98 -2.25
CA THR A 83 5.95 -11.16 -1.37
C THR A 83 4.69 -11.13 -0.50
N ILE A 84 4.49 -12.19 0.29
CA ILE A 84 3.43 -12.28 1.29
C ILE A 84 3.65 -11.19 2.36
N LEU A 85 2.57 -10.54 2.79
CA LEU A 85 2.66 -9.48 3.79
C LEU A 85 3.30 -9.98 5.09
N GLY A 86 4.31 -9.28 5.57
CA GLY A 86 5.08 -9.63 6.77
C GLY A 86 6.32 -10.48 6.50
N GLU A 87 6.49 -10.99 5.29
CA GLU A 87 7.70 -11.72 4.89
C GLU A 87 8.72 -10.83 4.17
N GLY A 88 8.39 -9.55 3.94
CA GLY A 88 9.22 -8.62 3.19
C GLY A 88 9.87 -7.53 4.05
N ARG A 89 9.98 -6.34 3.45
CA ARG A 89 10.76 -5.20 3.98
C ARG A 89 9.91 -3.96 4.28
N LEU A 90 8.61 -3.95 4.01
CA LEU A 90 7.76 -2.77 4.16
C LEU A 90 7.72 -2.19 5.60
N GLY A 91 7.92 -3.02 6.62
CA GLY A 91 7.77 -2.55 8.01
C GLY A 91 6.32 -2.14 8.32
N ILE A 92 5.35 -2.95 7.87
CA ILE A 92 3.92 -2.63 7.83
C ILE A 92 3.34 -2.06 9.13
N ARG A 93 3.75 -2.54 10.31
CA ARG A 93 3.26 -2.01 11.60
C ARG A 93 3.53 -0.51 11.75
N LYS A 94 4.68 -0.01 11.27
CA LYS A 94 5.01 1.43 11.33
C LYS A 94 4.15 2.26 10.37
N VAL A 95 3.82 1.70 9.21
CA VAL A 95 2.92 2.32 8.23
C VAL A 95 1.51 2.38 8.81
N LEU A 96 0.98 1.25 9.29
CA LEU A 96 -0.36 1.14 9.86
C LEU A 96 -0.56 2.05 11.07
N ASN A 97 0.39 2.05 12.01
CA ASN A 97 0.35 2.93 13.18
C ASN A 97 0.32 4.42 12.83
N LYS A 98 0.73 4.84 11.63
CA LYS A 98 0.61 6.23 11.20
C LYS A 98 -0.75 6.50 10.56
N ILE A 99 -1.22 5.60 9.70
CA ILE A 99 -2.45 5.83 8.93
C ILE A 99 -3.72 5.65 9.75
N PHE A 100 -3.70 4.85 10.82
CA PHE A 100 -4.88 4.66 11.65
C PHE A 100 -5.31 5.93 12.40
N TYR A 101 -4.42 6.93 12.53
CA TYR A 101 -4.76 8.25 13.07
C TYR A 101 -5.20 9.24 11.97
N SER A 102 -5.38 8.79 10.72
CA SER A 102 -5.87 9.63 9.63
C SER A 102 -7.39 9.77 9.68
N ASN A 103 -7.88 11.01 9.71
CA ASN A 103 -9.32 11.30 9.71
C ASN A 103 -10.00 11.19 8.34
N LYS A 104 -9.23 11.01 7.26
CA LYS A 104 -9.73 10.99 5.87
C LYS A 104 -9.58 9.63 5.17
N LEU A 105 -9.05 8.63 5.88
CA LEU A 105 -8.80 7.32 5.30
C LEU A 105 -10.12 6.54 5.15
N PHE A 106 -10.48 6.18 3.92
CA PHE A 106 -11.69 5.41 3.63
C PHE A 106 -11.42 3.91 3.58
N SER A 107 -10.25 3.49 3.11
CA SER A 107 -9.97 2.07 2.92
C SER A 107 -8.49 1.72 3.05
N ILE A 108 -8.27 0.48 3.46
CA ILE A 108 -6.99 -0.21 3.41
C ILE A 108 -7.23 -1.44 2.54
N ILE A 109 -6.49 -1.55 1.44
CA ILE A 109 -6.62 -2.64 0.47
C ILE A 109 -5.36 -3.48 0.53
N LEU A 110 -5.51 -4.79 0.74
CA LEU A 110 -4.42 -5.73 0.56
C LEU A 110 -4.26 -5.99 -0.93
N GLU A 111 -3.09 -5.69 -1.48
CA GLU A 111 -2.74 -5.94 -2.87
C GLU A 111 -1.46 -6.79 -2.93
N MET A 112 -1.35 -7.68 -3.91
CA MET A 112 -0.22 -8.61 -3.98
C MET A 112 0.33 -8.70 -5.39
N THR A 113 1.65 -8.50 -5.53
CA THR A 113 2.39 -8.67 -6.80
C THR A 113 3.38 -9.82 -6.67
N ILE A 114 2.86 -11.02 -6.41
CA ILE A 114 3.68 -12.21 -6.14
C ILE A 114 4.07 -12.91 -7.46
N LYS A 115 5.34 -13.32 -7.55
CA LYS A 115 5.91 -13.89 -8.78
C LYS A 115 5.32 -15.27 -9.07
N ARG A 116 4.72 -15.43 -10.24
CA ARG A 116 4.36 -16.74 -10.83
C ARG A 116 5.52 -17.26 -11.66
N LYS A 117 5.77 -18.57 -11.64
CA LYS A 117 6.70 -19.21 -12.59
C LYS A 117 5.94 -19.58 -13.86
N THR A 118 6.60 -19.46 -15.00
CA THR A 118 6.08 -19.92 -16.29
C THR A 118 5.95 -21.44 -16.30
N GLY A 119 4.88 -21.96 -16.90
CA GLY A 119 4.67 -23.41 -17.07
C GLY A 119 4.13 -24.14 -15.84
N GLN A 120 3.70 -23.43 -14.79
CA GLN A 120 3.07 -24.05 -13.61
C GLN A 120 1.65 -24.52 -13.92
N ASN A 121 1.21 -25.57 -13.21
CA ASN A 121 -0.17 -26.02 -13.24
C ASN A 121 -1.10 -24.94 -12.67
N ILE A 122 -2.18 -24.61 -13.39
CA ILE A 122 -3.12 -23.53 -13.01
C ILE A 122 -3.71 -23.76 -11.62
N SER A 123 -4.12 -24.99 -11.29
CA SER A 123 -4.74 -25.32 -10.01
C SER A 123 -3.76 -25.15 -8.85
N GLU A 124 -2.49 -25.47 -9.05
CA GLU A 124 -1.43 -25.25 -8.07
C GLU A 124 -1.19 -23.76 -7.83
N VAL A 125 -1.14 -22.96 -8.92
CA VAL A 125 -0.99 -21.50 -8.83
C VAL A 125 -2.15 -20.90 -8.05
N VAL A 126 -3.40 -21.20 -8.43
CA VAL A 126 -4.59 -20.66 -7.75
C VAL A 126 -4.61 -21.06 -6.27
N ASN A 127 -4.25 -22.31 -5.94
CA ASN A 127 -4.20 -22.75 -4.54
C ASN A 127 -3.11 -22.01 -3.74
N TRP A 128 -1.95 -21.78 -4.35
CA TRP A 128 -0.88 -21.02 -3.72
C TRP A 128 -1.25 -19.55 -3.53
N GLU A 129 -1.86 -18.90 -4.52
CA GLU A 129 -2.30 -17.50 -4.42
C GLU A 129 -3.35 -17.34 -3.33
N ARG A 130 -4.32 -18.28 -3.24
CA ARG A 130 -5.31 -18.28 -2.17
C ARG A 130 -4.65 -18.31 -0.80
N LYS A 131 -3.71 -19.23 -0.58
CA LYS A 131 -2.96 -19.33 0.68
C LYS A 131 -2.15 -18.07 0.99
N ALA A 132 -1.57 -17.45 -0.04
CA ALA A 132 -0.79 -16.22 0.10
C ALA A 132 -1.68 -15.03 0.52
N VAL A 133 -2.88 -14.92 -0.06
CA VAL A 133 -3.90 -13.93 0.32
C VAL A 133 -4.40 -14.19 1.75
N GLU A 134 -4.77 -15.43 2.08
CA GLU A 134 -5.25 -15.82 3.41
C GLU A 134 -4.22 -15.49 4.49
N LYS A 135 -2.95 -15.83 4.27
CA LYS A 135 -1.86 -15.54 5.21
C LYS A 135 -1.63 -14.04 5.38
N SER A 136 -1.64 -13.29 4.28
CA SER A 136 -1.45 -11.83 4.31
C SER A 136 -2.63 -11.13 5.00
N ALA A 137 -3.87 -11.56 4.71
CA ALA A 137 -5.09 -11.05 5.34
C ALA A 137 -5.13 -11.35 6.84
N TYR A 138 -4.78 -12.58 7.24
CA TYR A 138 -4.65 -12.95 8.65
C TYR A 138 -3.66 -12.03 9.38
N TYR A 139 -2.48 -11.81 8.80
CA TYR A 139 -1.49 -10.93 9.42
C TYR A 139 -1.94 -9.47 9.48
N LEU A 140 -2.56 -8.94 8.41
CA LEU A 140 -3.12 -7.59 8.42
C LEU A 140 -4.18 -7.43 9.51
N ASN A 141 -5.14 -8.37 9.59
CA ASN A 141 -6.19 -8.36 10.61
C ASN A 141 -5.60 -8.39 12.02
N SER A 142 -4.55 -9.19 12.26
CA SER A 142 -3.88 -9.23 13.57
C SER A 142 -3.35 -7.85 14.00
N ILE A 143 -2.82 -7.06 13.06
CA ILE A 143 -2.32 -5.71 13.36
C ILE A 143 -3.48 -4.74 13.59
N CYS A 144 -4.56 -4.85 12.82
CA CYS A 144 -5.77 -4.06 13.01
C CYS A 144 -6.43 -4.33 14.37
N ASP A 145 -6.48 -5.59 14.79
CA ASP A 145 -7.06 -5.99 16.07
C ASP A 145 -6.18 -5.53 17.24
N ASP A 146 -4.84 -5.66 17.15
CA ASP A 146 -3.90 -5.09 18.10
C ASP A 146 -4.16 -3.58 18.31
N PHE A 147 -4.40 -2.85 17.23
CA PHE A 147 -4.68 -1.42 17.26
C PHE A 147 -6.03 -1.10 17.93
N LYS A 148 -7.11 -1.77 17.55
CA LYS A 148 -8.44 -1.57 18.18
C LYS A 148 -8.39 -1.81 19.69
N ASN A 149 -7.74 -2.91 20.10
CA ASN A 149 -7.57 -3.26 21.51
C ASN A 149 -6.72 -2.24 22.29
N SER A 150 -5.87 -1.46 21.61
CA SER A 150 -5.11 -0.38 22.24
C SER A 150 -5.96 0.88 22.49
N PHE A 151 -6.99 1.12 21.68
CA PHE A 151 -7.92 2.24 21.84
C PHE A 151 -8.97 1.99 22.92
N GLU A 152 -9.46 0.75 23.06
CA GLU A 152 -10.45 0.39 24.08
C GLU A 152 -9.91 0.41 25.52
N LYS A 153 -8.58 0.53 25.68
CA LYS A 153 -7.93 0.64 27.00
C LYS A 153 -7.85 2.08 27.54
N PHE A 154 -8.33 3.07 26.78
CA PHE A 154 -8.41 4.48 27.16
C PHE A 154 -9.86 4.94 27.19
#